data_AF-A0A4Z0LBY9-F1
#
_entry.id   AF-A0A4Z0LBY9-F1
#
_cell.length_a   1.000
_cell.length_b   1.000
_cell.length_c   1.000
_cell.angle_alpha   90.00
_cell.angle_beta   90.00
_cell.angle_gamma   90.00
#
_symmetry.space_group_name_H-M   'P 1'
#
loop_
_entity.id
_entity.type
_entity.pdbx_description
1 polymer ?
#
loop_
_entity_poly.entity_id
_entity_poly.type
_entity_poly.pdbx_seq_one_letter_code
_entity_poly.pdbx_strand_id
1 'polypeptide(L)'
;MKTIFIPLMALFFLGCQSDKLKKANVINKKQVTMDLKKGNEVAIFAGGCFWCTEAVFLELDGVQSVKPGYIGGTIPNPSYDDVCSGYSGHAEAIQIVFDPAKITYGELLEVFFATHDPTTVNRQGADVGTQYRSEVFATNAQQKELALTYIQLLNAQNTYGKLVVTKVSDAPEFYIAEDYHQNYYNQNKEKSYCSYVITPKVDKVRELFKDKLKK
;
A
#
# COMPACT_ATOMS: atom_id res chain seq x y z
N MET A 1 -6.30 18.81 72.89
CA MET A 1 -7.72 19.24 72.79
C MET A 1 -7.81 20.16 71.58
N LYS A 2 -8.56 19.91 70.51
CA LYS A 2 -9.88 19.28 70.39
C LYS A 2 -9.90 18.37 69.15
N THR A 3 -10.34 17.15 69.37
CA THR A 3 -10.81 16.21 68.35
C THR A 3 -12.13 16.73 67.77
N ILE A 4 -12.27 16.77 66.45
CA ILE A 4 -13.55 17.02 65.78
C ILE A 4 -13.88 15.78 64.95
N PHE A 5 -14.86 15.04 65.48
CA PHE A 5 -15.62 13.99 64.82
C PHE A 5 -16.62 14.63 63.85
N ILE A 6 -16.69 14.17 62.60
CA ILE A 6 -17.81 14.44 61.69
C ILE A 6 -18.24 13.10 61.08
N PRO A 7 -19.54 12.79 61.03
CA PRO A 7 -20.05 11.43 61.04
C PRO A 7 -20.19 10.80 59.64
N LEU A 8 -20.18 9.47 59.68
CA LEU A 8 -20.53 8.53 58.64
C LEU A 8 -21.98 8.77 58.16
N MET A 9 -22.16 9.14 56.90
CA MET A 9 -23.47 9.17 56.24
C MET A 9 -23.45 8.17 55.09
N ALA A 10 -23.90 6.96 55.39
CA ALA A 10 -24.17 5.92 54.41
C ALA A 10 -25.48 6.26 53.68
N LEU A 11 -25.41 6.50 52.36
CA LEU A 11 -26.57 6.40 51.47
C LEU A 11 -26.43 5.16 50.61
N PHE A 12 -27.22 4.15 50.95
CA PHE A 12 -27.63 3.08 50.05
C PHE A 12 -28.73 3.63 49.13
N PHE A 13 -28.51 3.62 47.82
CA PHE A 13 -29.59 3.50 46.84
C PHE A 13 -29.23 2.40 45.84
N LEU A 14 -30.17 1.48 45.69
CA LEU A 14 -30.13 0.32 44.83
C LEU A 14 -30.21 0.71 43.34
N GLY A 15 -29.41 0.03 42.53
CA GLY A 15 -29.82 -0.66 41.31
C GLY A 15 -30.40 0.16 40.15
N CYS A 16 -29.64 0.23 39.05
CA CYS A 16 -30.18 -0.20 37.77
C CYS A 16 -29.06 -0.76 36.88
N GLN A 17 -29.24 -2.02 36.49
CA GLN A 17 -28.40 -2.80 35.60
C GLN A 17 -28.59 -2.26 34.17
N SER A 18 -27.50 -1.93 33.46
CA SER A 18 -27.42 -2.23 32.03
C SER A 18 -25.98 -2.11 31.56
N ASP A 19 -25.41 -3.25 31.17
CA ASP A 19 -24.23 -3.36 30.34
C ASP A 19 -24.37 -2.52 29.05
N LYS A 20 -23.86 -1.30 29.07
CA LYS A 20 -23.75 -0.44 27.87
C LYS A 20 -22.34 0.13 27.73
N LEU A 21 -21.33 -0.73 27.88
CA LEU A 21 -19.98 -0.51 27.33
C LEU A 21 -19.50 -1.79 26.62
N LYS A 22 -20.37 -2.38 25.79
CA LYS A 22 -20.04 -3.36 24.75
C LYS A 22 -20.89 -3.09 23.51
N LYS A 23 -20.74 -1.90 22.93
CA LYS A 23 -21.27 -1.54 21.60
C LYS A 23 -20.56 -0.30 21.06
N ALA A 24 -19.25 -0.43 20.85
CA ALA A 24 -18.56 0.28 19.79
C ALA A 24 -17.92 -0.82 18.91
N ASN A 25 -18.81 -1.61 18.30
CA ASN A 25 -18.43 -2.68 17.40
C ASN A 25 -18.90 -2.24 16.00
N VAL A 26 -18.01 -2.46 15.03
CA VAL A 26 -18.32 -2.54 13.60
C VAL A 26 -18.52 -1.20 12.88
N ILE A 27 -17.45 -0.42 12.74
CA ILE A 27 -17.29 0.42 11.53
C ILE A 27 -16.56 -0.43 10.49
N ASN A 28 -17.38 -1.04 9.64
CA ASN A 28 -17.18 -1.43 8.24
C ASN A 28 -15.80 -1.95 7.78
N LYS A 29 -15.52 -3.21 8.09
CA LYS A 29 -14.47 -4.06 7.48
C LYS A 29 -14.73 -4.40 5.98
N LYS A 30 -15.46 -3.56 5.24
CA LYS A 30 -16.14 -3.94 3.98
C LYS A 30 -15.38 -3.58 2.70
N GLN A 31 -14.21 -2.94 2.78
CA GLN A 31 -13.39 -2.61 1.60
C GLN A 31 -12.14 -3.50 1.43
N VAL A 32 -11.85 -4.41 2.38
CA VAL A 32 -10.76 -5.40 2.25
C VAL A 32 -11.26 -6.76 1.77
N THR A 33 -12.57 -6.97 1.62
CA THR A 33 -13.10 -8.22 1.06
C THR A 33 -13.21 -8.10 -0.46
N MET A 34 -12.06 -8.10 -1.15
CA MET A 34 -12.02 -8.90 -2.37
C MET A 34 -12.30 -10.35 -1.96
N ASP A 35 -13.03 -11.09 -2.77
CA ASP A 35 -13.28 -12.51 -2.56
C ASP A 35 -11.94 -13.25 -2.78
N LEU A 36 -11.03 -13.13 -1.81
CA LEU A 36 -9.71 -13.70 -1.86
C LEU A 36 -9.89 -15.21 -1.92
N LYS A 37 -9.55 -15.80 -3.07
CA LYS A 37 -9.45 -17.25 -3.18
C LYS A 37 -8.56 -17.75 -2.05
N LYS A 38 -9.02 -18.79 -1.36
CA LYS A 38 -8.31 -19.40 -0.25
C LYS A 38 -6.87 -19.72 -0.65
N GLY A 39 -5.90 -19.15 0.06
CA GLY A 39 -4.46 -19.32 -0.21
C GLY A 39 -3.77 -18.11 -0.84
N ASN A 40 -4.51 -17.14 -1.37
CA ASN A 40 -3.92 -15.91 -1.89
C ASN A 40 -3.51 -14.95 -0.78
N GLU A 41 -2.50 -14.13 -1.08
CA GLU A 41 -2.00 -13.05 -0.24
C GLU A 41 -2.18 -11.67 -0.91
N VAL A 42 -2.03 -10.61 -0.11
CA VAL A 42 -2.12 -9.21 -0.56
C VAL A 42 -0.79 -8.50 -0.30
N ALA A 43 -0.29 -7.79 -1.31
CA ALA A 43 0.83 -6.86 -1.18
C ALA A 43 0.37 -5.44 -1.58
N ILE A 44 0.92 -4.40 -0.94
CA ILE A 44 0.59 -3.00 -1.26
C ILE A 44 1.87 -2.19 -1.43
N PHE A 45 2.06 -1.61 -2.62
CA PHE A 45 3.27 -0.86 -2.97
C PHE A 45 2.92 0.51 -3.56
N ALA A 46 3.64 1.54 -3.12
CA ALA A 46 3.68 2.87 -3.72
C ALA A 46 5.08 3.10 -4.32
N GLY A 47 5.14 3.49 -5.59
CA GLY A 47 6.40 3.58 -6.34
C GLY A 47 6.40 4.64 -7.45
N GLY A 48 5.59 5.69 -7.29
CA GLY A 48 5.30 6.68 -8.33
C GLY A 48 3.90 6.50 -8.92
N CYS A 49 3.71 6.96 -10.16
CA CYS A 49 2.42 6.83 -10.85
C CYS A 49 1.91 5.38 -10.86
N PHE A 50 0.72 5.17 -10.30
CA PHE A 50 0.15 3.82 -10.16
C PHE A 50 -0.20 3.14 -11.48
N TRP A 51 -0.30 3.87 -12.60
CA TRP A 51 -0.51 3.29 -13.93
C TRP A 51 0.75 2.55 -14.39
N CYS A 52 1.93 3.06 -14.00
CA CYS A 52 3.20 2.39 -14.27
C CYS A 52 3.28 1.07 -13.49
N THR A 53 3.02 1.14 -12.18
CA THR A 53 3.17 -0.04 -11.30
C THR A 53 2.08 -1.07 -11.58
N GLU A 54 0.83 -0.66 -11.85
CA GLU A 54 -0.23 -1.56 -12.27
C GLU A 54 0.19 -2.36 -13.52
N ALA A 55 0.65 -1.67 -14.56
CA ALA A 55 1.07 -2.32 -15.80
C ALA A 55 2.21 -3.33 -15.59
N VAL A 56 3.20 -2.97 -14.75
CA VAL A 56 4.32 -3.85 -14.39
C VAL A 56 3.85 -5.14 -13.74
N PHE A 57 3.00 -5.05 -12.71
CA PHE A 57 2.60 -6.21 -11.91
C PHE A 57 1.52 -7.06 -12.60
N LEU A 58 0.75 -6.49 -13.52
CA LEU A 58 -0.22 -7.25 -14.32
C LEU A 58 0.42 -8.32 -15.21
N GLU A 59 1.69 -8.17 -15.59
CA GLU A 59 2.43 -9.09 -16.47
C GLU A 59 2.86 -10.39 -15.76
N LEU A 60 2.86 -10.45 -14.43
CA LEU A 60 3.51 -11.54 -13.67
C LEU A 60 2.59 -12.76 -13.43
N ASP A 61 3.07 -13.97 -13.73
CA ASP A 61 2.39 -15.20 -13.33
C ASP A 61 2.32 -15.29 -11.80
N GLY A 62 1.20 -15.82 -11.30
CA GLY A 62 0.85 -15.79 -9.89
C GLY A 62 0.12 -14.53 -9.44
N VAL A 63 0.27 -13.39 -10.12
CA VAL A 63 -0.53 -12.18 -9.84
C VAL A 63 -1.94 -12.32 -10.40
N GLN A 64 -2.92 -12.36 -9.50
CA GLN A 64 -4.34 -12.56 -9.82
C GLN A 64 -5.05 -11.26 -10.17
N SER A 65 -4.76 -10.18 -9.44
CA SER A 65 -5.29 -8.85 -9.71
C SER A 65 -4.38 -7.77 -9.18
N VAL A 66 -4.38 -6.62 -9.85
CA VAL A 66 -3.75 -5.39 -9.38
C VAL A 66 -4.80 -4.29 -9.41
N LYS A 67 -4.91 -3.51 -8.32
CA LYS A 67 -5.85 -2.40 -8.22
C LYS A 67 -5.10 -1.12 -7.82
N PRO A 68 -5.08 -0.07 -8.67
CA PRO A 68 -4.61 1.24 -8.27
C PRO A 68 -5.53 1.86 -7.21
N GLY A 69 -4.94 2.67 -6.34
CA GLY A 69 -5.63 3.32 -5.24
C GLY A 69 -4.73 4.24 -4.41
N TYR A 70 -5.29 4.67 -3.28
CA TYR A 70 -4.75 5.71 -2.41
C TYR A 70 -4.60 5.18 -0.99
N ILE A 71 -3.45 5.40 -0.36
CA ILE A 71 -3.15 4.86 0.99
C ILE A 71 -2.14 5.73 1.75
N GLY A 72 -2.16 5.68 3.08
CA GLY A 72 -1.15 6.32 3.92
C GLY A 72 -1.33 7.83 4.14
N GLY A 73 -2.46 8.39 3.72
CA GLY A 73 -2.87 9.77 4.02
C GLY A 73 -3.88 9.86 5.16
N THR A 74 -4.46 11.04 5.31
CA THR A 74 -5.34 11.38 6.46
C THR A 74 -6.80 11.59 6.06
N ILE A 75 -7.10 11.69 4.77
CA ILE A 75 -8.45 12.00 4.27
C ILE A 75 -9.17 10.71 3.92
N PRO A 76 -10.31 10.40 4.55
CA PRO A 76 -11.08 9.23 4.19
C PRO A 76 -11.78 9.42 2.83
N ASN A 77 -11.81 8.37 2.02
CA ASN A 77 -12.39 8.36 0.67
C ASN A 77 -11.90 9.53 -0.21
N PRO A 78 -10.58 9.70 -0.39
CA PRO A 78 -10.05 10.79 -1.18
C PRO A 78 -10.41 10.61 -2.67
N SER A 79 -10.69 11.71 -3.36
CA SER A 79 -10.75 11.76 -4.82
C SER A 79 -9.35 11.85 -5.42
N TYR A 80 -9.21 11.57 -6.72
CA TYR A 80 -7.94 11.81 -7.42
C TYR A 80 -7.43 13.24 -7.25
N ASP A 81 -8.30 14.26 -7.30
CA ASP A 81 -7.92 15.67 -7.12
C ASP A 81 -7.36 15.95 -5.72
N ASP A 82 -7.88 15.28 -4.69
CA ASP A 82 -7.37 15.39 -3.31
C ASP A 82 -5.96 14.80 -3.16
N VAL A 83 -5.65 13.79 -3.98
CA VAL A 83 -4.34 13.14 -4.00
C VAL A 83 -3.35 13.95 -4.86
N CYS A 84 -3.76 14.41 -6.04
CA CYS A 84 -2.92 15.20 -6.93
C CYS A 84 -2.46 16.53 -6.33
N SER A 85 -3.33 17.15 -5.53
CA SER A 85 -3.01 18.38 -4.79
C SER A 85 -2.06 18.16 -3.61
N GLY A 86 -1.84 16.91 -3.20
CA GLY A 86 -0.87 16.49 -2.18
C GLY A 86 -1.30 16.74 -0.74
N TYR A 87 -2.38 17.49 -0.49
CA TYR A 87 -2.81 17.82 0.87
C TYR A 87 -3.43 16.63 1.62
N SER A 88 -3.96 15.64 0.89
CA SER A 88 -4.52 14.43 1.49
C SER A 88 -3.47 13.52 2.14
N GLY A 89 -2.19 13.69 1.78
CA GLY A 89 -1.08 12.87 2.27
C GLY A 89 -1.03 11.45 1.71
N HIS A 90 -2.01 11.03 0.91
CA HIS A 90 -2.02 9.69 0.32
C HIS A 90 -0.89 9.51 -0.70
N ALA A 91 -0.38 8.29 -0.78
CA ALA A 91 0.41 7.82 -1.92
C ALA A 91 -0.53 7.25 -2.98
N GLU A 92 -0.19 7.44 -4.25
CA GLU A 92 -0.61 6.52 -5.31
C GLU A 92 0.07 5.16 -5.08
N ALA A 93 -0.74 4.13 -4.99
CA ALA A 93 -0.29 2.77 -4.69
C ALA A 93 -1.09 1.75 -5.49
N ILE A 94 -0.58 0.53 -5.52
CA ILE A 94 -1.29 -0.64 -6.04
C ILE A 94 -1.52 -1.67 -4.93
N GLN A 95 -2.70 -2.26 -4.91
CA GLN A 95 -3.00 -3.46 -4.15
C GLN A 95 -2.92 -4.67 -5.09
N ILE A 96 -2.02 -5.59 -4.78
CA ILE A 96 -1.75 -6.81 -5.56
C ILE A 96 -2.32 -7.99 -4.80
N VAL A 97 -3.19 -8.76 -5.45
CA VAL A 97 -3.59 -10.10 -4.98
C VAL A 97 -2.76 -11.12 -5.74
N PHE A 98 -2.06 -11.99 -5.02
CA PHE A 98 -1.16 -12.97 -5.64
C PHE A 98 -1.27 -14.36 -5.00
N ASP A 99 -0.89 -15.38 -5.77
CA ASP A 99 -0.77 -16.76 -5.32
C ASP A 99 0.67 -17.02 -4.85
N PRO A 100 0.92 -17.18 -3.55
CA PRO A 100 2.27 -17.38 -3.00
C PRO A 100 2.91 -18.71 -3.43
N ALA A 101 2.13 -19.66 -3.99
CA ALA A 101 2.68 -20.89 -4.57
C ALA A 101 3.31 -20.68 -5.95
N LYS A 102 3.01 -19.56 -6.61
CA LYS A 102 3.52 -19.20 -7.94
C LYS A 102 4.51 -18.06 -7.92
N ILE A 103 4.26 -17.05 -7.10
CA ILE A 103 5.13 -15.88 -6.93
C ILE A 103 5.17 -15.48 -5.47
N THR A 104 6.37 -15.36 -4.92
CA THR A 104 6.59 -15.02 -3.52
C THR A 104 6.57 -13.50 -3.32
N TYR A 105 6.33 -13.07 -2.07
CA TYR A 105 6.44 -11.67 -1.70
C TYR A 105 7.85 -11.09 -1.96
N GLY A 106 8.90 -11.90 -1.80
CA GLY A 106 10.28 -11.49 -2.09
C GLY A 106 10.51 -11.21 -3.57
N GLU A 107 9.91 -12.00 -4.46
CA GLU A 107 9.96 -11.75 -5.92
C GLU A 107 9.14 -10.51 -6.30
N LEU A 108 8.02 -10.26 -5.61
CA LEU A 108 7.26 -9.01 -5.78
C LEU A 108 8.08 -7.78 -5.35
N LEU A 109 8.85 -7.88 -4.26
CA LEU A 109 9.79 -6.83 -3.84
C LEU A 109 10.91 -6.63 -4.88
N GLU A 110 11.47 -7.71 -5.42
CA GLU A 110 12.49 -7.65 -6.45
C GLU A 110 11.99 -6.89 -7.70
N VAL A 111 10.79 -7.22 -8.19
CA VAL A 111 10.17 -6.49 -9.30
C VAL A 111 9.89 -5.03 -8.91
N PHE A 112 9.37 -4.79 -7.71
CA PHE A 112 9.10 -3.44 -7.21
C PHE A 112 10.36 -2.57 -7.27
N PHE A 113 11.46 -3.00 -6.65
CA PHE A 113 12.71 -2.26 -6.63
C PHE A 113 13.36 -2.14 -8.02
N ALA A 114 13.22 -3.15 -8.90
CA ALA A 114 13.76 -3.09 -10.25
C ALA A 114 13.05 -2.09 -11.18
N THR A 115 11.82 -1.67 -10.88
CA THR A 115 10.94 -0.96 -11.83
C THR A 115 10.62 0.50 -11.48
N HIS A 116 11.13 0.99 -10.35
CA HIS A 116 11.11 2.42 -9.99
C HIS A 116 12.47 2.83 -9.39
N ASP A 117 12.75 4.14 -9.29
CA ASP A 117 13.91 4.63 -8.54
C ASP A 117 13.55 4.77 -7.04
N PRO A 118 14.07 3.90 -6.16
CA PRO A 118 13.75 3.89 -4.74
C PRO A 118 14.64 4.86 -3.92
N THR A 119 15.46 5.68 -4.58
CA THR A 119 16.43 6.59 -3.95
C THR A 119 15.97 8.05 -3.94
N THR A 120 14.80 8.32 -4.52
CA THR A 120 14.23 9.66 -4.63
C THR A 120 13.09 9.88 -3.63
N VAL A 121 13.19 10.95 -2.85
CA VAL A 121 12.16 11.32 -1.87
C VAL A 121 11.04 12.06 -2.59
N ASN A 122 9.79 11.59 -2.42
CA ASN A 122 8.57 12.22 -2.93
C ASN A 122 8.63 12.54 -4.45
N ARG A 123 9.17 11.61 -5.23
CA ARG A 123 9.33 11.75 -6.69
C ARG A 123 9.46 10.38 -7.34
N GLN A 124 9.00 10.28 -8.59
CA GLN A 124 9.43 9.22 -9.51
C GLN A 124 9.60 9.79 -10.92
N GLY A 125 10.84 9.84 -11.41
CA GLY A 125 11.13 10.48 -12.69
C GLY A 125 10.66 11.95 -12.70
N ALA A 126 9.78 12.29 -13.64
CA ALA A 126 9.19 13.62 -13.78
C ALA A 126 8.00 13.87 -12.84
N ASP A 127 7.44 12.82 -12.21
CA ASP A 127 6.29 12.93 -11.32
C ASP A 127 6.77 13.34 -9.91
N VAL A 128 6.48 14.57 -9.50
CA VAL A 128 6.96 15.16 -8.25
C VAL A 128 5.81 15.40 -7.29
N GLY A 129 5.95 14.90 -6.06
CA GLY A 129 4.93 15.04 -5.03
C GLY A 129 4.96 13.90 -4.02
N THR A 130 4.41 14.15 -2.82
CA THR A 130 4.32 13.13 -1.76
C THR A 130 3.50 11.92 -2.19
N GLN A 131 2.56 12.11 -3.11
CA GLN A 131 1.76 11.04 -3.71
C GLN A 131 2.59 10.05 -4.54
N TYR A 132 3.77 10.44 -5.01
CA TYR A 132 4.66 9.60 -5.83
C TYR A 132 5.83 9.01 -5.05
N ARG A 133 5.79 9.05 -3.72
CA ARG A 133 6.86 8.50 -2.86
C ARG A 133 6.97 6.98 -3.00
N SER A 134 8.17 6.46 -2.74
CA SER A 134 8.42 5.03 -2.59
C SER A 134 8.06 4.56 -1.18
N GLU A 135 7.12 3.63 -1.05
CA GLU A 135 6.68 3.08 0.22
C GLU A 135 6.08 1.66 0.07
N VAL A 136 6.43 0.77 1.00
CA VAL A 136 5.84 -0.56 1.14
C VAL A 136 4.88 -0.52 2.33
N PHE A 137 3.62 -0.87 2.08
CA PHE A 137 2.58 -0.97 3.11
C PHE A 137 2.37 -2.44 3.45
N ALA A 138 3.01 -2.88 4.54
CA ALA A 138 3.01 -4.27 4.97
C ALA A 138 1.64 -4.66 5.55
N THR A 139 1.08 -5.76 5.06
CA THR A 139 -0.22 -6.29 5.54
C THR A 139 -0.07 -7.20 6.76
N ASN A 140 1.16 -7.63 7.07
CA ASN A 140 1.50 -8.45 8.23
C ASN A 140 2.99 -8.28 8.61
N ALA A 141 3.37 -8.86 9.76
CA ALA A 141 4.73 -8.75 10.31
C ALA A 141 5.82 -9.37 9.41
N GLN A 142 5.51 -10.49 8.73
CA GLN A 142 6.45 -11.16 7.83
C GLN A 142 6.77 -10.29 6.61
N GLN A 143 5.77 -9.67 6.00
CA GLN A 143 5.96 -8.74 4.89
C GLN A 143 6.79 -7.51 5.31
N LYS A 144 6.56 -7.02 6.53
CA LYS A 144 7.32 -5.90 7.10
C LYS A 144 8.80 -6.26 7.26
N GLU A 145 9.08 -7.42 7.85
CA GLU A 145 10.44 -7.93 8.03
C GLU A 145 11.13 -8.12 6.67
N LEU A 146 10.49 -8.82 5.74
CA LEU A 146 11.05 -9.07 4.40
C LEU A 146 11.38 -7.76 3.67
N ALA A 147 10.48 -6.76 3.72
CA ALA A 147 10.73 -5.47 3.08
C ALA A 147 11.91 -4.72 3.71
N LEU A 148 12.00 -4.71 5.05
CA LEU A 148 13.12 -4.09 5.76
C LEU A 148 14.44 -4.78 5.45
N THR A 149 14.48 -6.12 5.47
CA THR A 149 15.67 -6.90 5.12
C THR A 149 16.08 -6.69 3.67
N TYR A 150 15.13 -6.61 2.74
CA TYR A 150 15.42 -6.36 1.32
C TYR A 150 16.06 -4.98 1.12
N ILE A 151 15.53 -3.93 1.78
CA ILE A 151 16.11 -2.58 1.75
C ILE A 151 17.53 -2.59 2.33
N GLN A 152 17.75 -3.28 3.45
CA GLN A 152 19.08 -3.42 4.04
C GLN A 152 20.07 -4.09 3.09
N LEU A 153 19.63 -5.16 2.40
CA LEU A 153 20.45 -5.87 1.41
C LEU A 153 20.85 -4.95 0.25
N LEU A 154 19.89 -4.23 -0.34
CA LEU A 154 20.15 -3.29 -1.45
C LEU A 154 21.15 -2.19 -1.05
N ASN A 155 21.01 -1.67 0.18
CA ASN A 155 21.92 -0.66 0.71
C ASN A 155 23.32 -1.23 1.00
N ALA A 156 23.41 -2.42 1.59
CA ALA A 156 24.68 -3.09 1.87
C ALA A 156 25.45 -3.42 0.57
N GLN A 157 24.73 -3.78 -0.49
CA GLN A 157 25.30 -4.05 -1.81
C GLN A 157 25.55 -2.79 -2.65
N ASN A 158 25.14 -1.61 -2.17
CA ASN A 158 25.20 -0.35 -2.90
C ASN A 158 24.56 -0.44 -4.31
N THR A 159 23.45 -1.19 -4.44
CA THR A 159 22.83 -1.55 -5.73
C THR A 159 22.49 -0.33 -6.58
N TYR A 160 22.12 0.79 -5.96
CA TYR A 160 21.72 2.02 -6.66
C TYR A 160 22.78 3.13 -6.63
N GLY A 161 23.95 2.89 -6.01
CA GLY A 161 24.96 3.94 -5.78
C GLY A 161 24.51 5.05 -4.82
N LYS A 162 23.30 4.93 -4.25
CA LYS A 162 22.65 5.85 -3.31
C LYS A 162 21.82 5.05 -2.33
N LEU A 163 21.52 5.65 -1.19
CA LEU A 163 20.67 5.04 -0.17
C LEU A 163 19.23 4.87 -0.70
N VAL A 164 18.67 3.69 -0.53
CA VAL A 164 17.25 3.40 -0.70
C VAL A 164 16.47 4.13 0.38
N VAL A 165 15.54 5.00 -0.02
CA VAL A 165 14.71 5.84 0.87
C VAL A 165 13.27 5.35 1.01
N THR A 166 12.96 4.18 0.42
CA THR A 166 11.66 3.52 0.54
C THR A 166 11.25 3.36 2.00
N LYS A 167 10.06 3.84 2.33
CA LYS A 167 9.47 3.65 3.66
C LYS A 167 8.84 2.27 3.78
N VAL A 168 8.78 1.74 5.00
CA VAL A 168 8.02 0.53 5.33
C VAL A 168 7.07 0.86 6.47
N SER A 169 5.77 0.79 6.19
CA SER A 169 4.69 1.14 7.12
C SER A 169 3.71 -0.02 7.25
N ASP A 170 3.00 -0.11 8.36
CA ASP A 170 1.85 -1.02 8.46
C ASP A 170 0.73 -0.48 7.56
N ALA A 171 0.05 -1.35 6.81
CA ALA A 171 -0.99 -0.93 5.88
C ALA A 171 -2.21 -0.35 6.61
N PRO A 172 -2.55 0.95 6.42
CA PRO A 172 -3.85 1.47 6.85
C PRO A 172 -4.93 1.11 5.82
N GLU A 173 -6.07 1.79 5.89
CA GLU A 173 -7.13 1.64 4.89
C GLU A 173 -6.65 2.04 3.48
N PHE A 174 -6.99 1.19 2.50
CA PHE A 174 -6.68 1.38 1.09
C PHE A 174 -7.96 1.78 0.35
N TYR A 175 -7.93 2.92 -0.33
CA TYR A 175 -9.05 3.43 -1.12
C TYR A 175 -8.80 3.10 -2.59
N ILE A 176 -9.64 2.26 -3.19
CA ILE A 176 -9.55 1.94 -4.61
C ILE A 176 -9.81 3.22 -5.43
N ALA A 177 -8.94 3.50 -6.39
CA ALA A 177 -9.08 4.65 -7.30
C ALA A 177 -10.25 4.44 -8.26
N GLU A 178 -10.72 5.54 -8.84
CA GLU A 178 -11.84 5.57 -9.79
C GLU A 178 -11.62 4.63 -10.98
N ASP A 179 -12.70 4.13 -11.57
CA ASP A 179 -12.66 3.11 -12.62
C ASP A 179 -11.83 3.52 -13.84
N TYR A 180 -11.76 4.82 -14.16
CA TYR A 180 -10.96 5.31 -15.29
C TYR A 180 -9.43 5.20 -15.05
N HIS A 181 -8.98 4.97 -13.82
CA HIS A 181 -7.57 4.67 -13.52
C HIS A 181 -7.24 3.18 -13.67
N GLN A 182 -8.24 2.30 -13.72
CA GLN A 182 -8.05 0.85 -13.75
C GLN A 182 -7.62 0.39 -15.15
N ASN A 183 -6.57 -0.43 -15.23
CA ASN A 183 -6.02 -0.96 -16.47
C ASN A 183 -5.66 0.15 -17.49
N TYR A 184 -5.25 1.33 -16.99
CA TYR A 184 -5.11 2.54 -17.80
C TYR A 184 -4.11 2.35 -18.94
N TYR A 185 -2.95 1.75 -18.67
CA TYR A 185 -1.91 1.52 -19.68
C TYR A 185 -2.45 0.72 -20.87
N ASN A 186 -3.16 -0.38 -20.61
CA ASN A 186 -3.65 -1.24 -21.69
C ASN A 186 -4.75 -0.60 -22.53
N GLN A 187 -5.51 0.33 -21.93
CA GLN A 187 -6.58 1.05 -22.60
C GLN A 187 -6.10 2.32 -23.35
N ASN A 188 -4.87 2.78 -23.09
CA ASN A 188 -4.37 4.08 -23.54
C ASN A 188 -2.92 4.02 -24.06
N LYS A 189 -2.50 2.90 -24.69
CA LYS A 189 -1.09 2.67 -25.09
C LYS A 189 -0.54 3.74 -26.04
N GLU A 190 -1.40 4.41 -26.78
CA GLU A 190 -1.08 5.48 -27.73
C GLU A 190 -0.80 6.84 -27.06
N LYS A 191 -1.15 7.01 -25.78
CA LYS A 191 -0.84 8.24 -25.04
C LYS A 191 0.66 8.37 -24.85
N SER A 192 1.17 9.60 -24.98
CA SER A 192 2.60 9.91 -24.83
C SER A 192 3.16 9.44 -23.48
N TYR A 193 2.42 9.65 -22.38
CA TYR A 193 2.85 9.16 -21.07
C TYR A 193 3.02 7.63 -21.06
N CYS A 194 2.07 6.89 -21.64
CA CYS A 194 2.16 5.43 -21.76
C CYS A 194 3.36 5.00 -22.60
N SER A 195 3.56 5.61 -23.78
CA SER A 195 4.63 5.22 -24.69
C SER A 195 6.04 5.57 -24.17
N TYR A 196 6.20 6.73 -23.53
CA TYR A 196 7.52 7.22 -23.10
C TYR A 196 7.89 6.86 -21.66
N VAL A 197 6.91 6.61 -20.78
CA VAL A 197 7.16 6.36 -19.35
C VAL A 197 6.81 4.93 -18.95
N ILE A 198 5.65 4.42 -19.35
CA ILE A 198 5.17 3.10 -18.91
C ILE A 198 5.78 1.96 -19.74
N THR A 199 5.74 2.05 -21.07
CA THR A 199 6.26 1.00 -21.97
C THR A 199 7.70 0.62 -21.66
N PRO A 200 8.67 1.55 -21.45
CA PRO A 200 10.03 1.15 -21.10
C PRO A 200 10.13 0.36 -19.78
N LYS A 201 9.25 0.64 -18.80
CA LYS A 201 9.20 -0.11 -17.54
C LYS A 201 8.63 -1.51 -17.74
N VAL A 202 7.58 -1.63 -18.56
CA VAL A 202 6.98 -2.93 -18.91
C VAL A 202 7.97 -3.78 -19.70
N ASP A 203 8.67 -3.19 -20.68
CA ASP A 203 9.68 -3.91 -21.48
C ASP A 203 10.86 -4.36 -20.62
N LYS A 204 11.31 -3.52 -19.67
CA LYS A 204 12.30 -3.92 -18.66
C LYS A 204 11.84 -5.13 -17.86
N VAL A 205 10.56 -5.19 -17.46
CA VAL A 205 10.02 -6.36 -16.75
C VAL A 205 10.05 -7.59 -17.64
N ARG A 206 9.60 -7.45 -18.89
CA ARG A 206 9.60 -8.53 -19.87
C ARG A 206 11.00 -9.05 -20.17
N GLU A 207 12.02 -8.20 -20.08
CA GLU A 207 13.40 -8.59 -20.30
C GLU A 207 14.00 -9.30 -19.09
N LEU A 208 13.87 -8.71 -17.90
CA LEU A 208 14.55 -9.17 -16.68
C LEU A 208 13.83 -10.31 -15.97
N PHE A 209 12.50 -10.43 -16.14
CA PHE A 209 11.66 -11.37 -15.40
C PHE A 209 10.91 -12.33 -16.31
N LYS A 210 11.51 -12.74 -17.45
CA LYS A 210 10.91 -13.65 -18.46
C LYS A 210 10.26 -14.89 -17.85
N ASP A 211 10.96 -15.52 -16.90
CA ASP A 211 10.51 -16.76 -16.25
C ASP A 211 9.35 -16.53 -15.27
N LYS A 212 9.02 -15.26 -14.97
CA LYS A 212 7.92 -14.86 -14.09
C LYS A 212 6.74 -14.27 -14.85
N LEU A 213 6.76 -14.20 -16.19
CA LEU A 213 5.65 -13.63 -16.97
C LEU A 213 4.49 -14.62 -17.11
N LYS A 214 3.28 -14.09 -17.22
CA LYS A 214 2.11 -14.86 -17.66
C LYS A 214 2.36 -15.43 -19.06
N LYS A 215 2.02 -16.71 -19.23
CA LYS A 215 2.05 -17.41 -20.52
C LYS A 215 0.75 -17.20 -21.29
#